data_AF-F6HEF4-F1
#
_entry.id   AF-F6HEF4-F1
#
_cell.length_a   1.000
_cell.length_b   1.000
_cell.length_c   1.000
_cell.angle_alpha   90.00
_cell.angle_beta   90.00
_cell.angle_gamma   90.00
#
_symmetry.space_group_name_H-M   'P 1'
#
loop_
_entity.id
_entity.type
_entity.pdbx_description
1 polymer ?
#
loop_
_entity_poly.entity_id
_entity_poly.type
_entity_poly.pdbx_seq_one_letter_code
_entity_poly.pdbx_strand_id
1 'polypeptide(L)'
;MATAALANRASTDRTWNLLRQSFRFFRSFSAAPSASSSSVASSSKKPKRRKKKNLFEVAQFLPNWGLGYHMAKTHWTGVSYEIIKINIYKDGRHGKA
;
A
#
# COMPACT_ATOMS: atom_id res chain seq x y z
N MET A 1 51.23 -4.10 -21.02
CA MET A 1 49.95 -4.71 -21.45
C MET A 1 48.82 -4.01 -20.71
N ALA A 2 48.16 -3.08 -21.40
CA ALA A 2 47.01 -2.35 -20.88
C ALA A 2 45.74 -3.10 -21.30
N THR A 3 44.85 -3.39 -20.34
CA THR A 3 43.49 -3.86 -20.63
C THR A 3 42.52 -3.09 -19.75
N ALA A 4 41.56 -2.47 -20.45
CA ALA A 4 40.68 -1.41 -19.98
C ALA A 4 39.65 -1.87 -18.95
N ALA A 5 39.27 -0.94 -18.08
CA ALA A 5 38.05 -0.99 -17.30
C ALA A 5 36.83 -0.86 -18.23
N LEU A 6 35.80 -1.67 -17.99
CA LEU A 6 34.46 -1.42 -18.54
C LEU A 6 33.41 -1.63 -17.44
N ALA A 7 32.89 -0.50 -16.97
CA ALA A 7 31.75 -0.42 -16.07
C ALA A 7 30.47 -0.72 -16.86
N ASN A 8 29.73 -1.77 -16.48
CA ASN A 8 28.35 -1.98 -16.95
C ASN A 8 27.38 -1.30 -15.95
N ARG A 9 27.07 -0.03 -16.21
CA ARG A 9 25.91 0.66 -15.64
C ARG A 9 25.05 1.24 -16.77
N ALA A 10 24.07 0.46 -17.19
CA ALA A 10 22.89 0.83 -17.98
C ALA A 10 22.10 -0.48 -18.15
N SER A 11 20.79 -0.60 -17.98
CA SER A 11 19.71 0.34 -18.28
C SER A 11 18.39 -0.28 -17.80
N THR A 12 17.89 0.09 -16.62
CA THR A 12 16.57 -0.35 -16.12
C THR A 12 15.65 0.80 -15.73
N ASP A 13 15.91 2.01 -16.21
CA ASP A 13 15.15 3.21 -15.82
C ASP A 13 14.24 3.78 -16.93
N ARG A 14 14.16 3.12 -18.11
CA ARG A 14 13.42 3.66 -19.27
C ARG A 14 11.99 3.16 -19.46
N THR A 15 11.55 2.13 -18.75
CA THR A 15 10.19 1.56 -18.94
C THR A 15 9.12 2.25 -18.09
N TRP A 16 9.48 2.93 -17.01
CA TRP A 16 8.50 3.55 -16.10
C TRP A 16 7.92 4.87 -16.61
N ASN A 17 8.62 5.57 -17.50
CA ASN A 17 8.17 6.88 -18.01
C ASN A 17 7.10 6.81 -19.12
N LEU A 18 6.81 5.63 -19.66
CA LEU A 18 5.81 5.45 -20.72
C LEU A 18 4.41 5.12 -20.19
N LEU A 19 4.28 4.67 -18.93
CA LEU A 19 2.98 4.39 -18.32
C LEU A 19 2.29 5.65 -17.74
N ARG A 20 2.98 6.79 -17.71
CA ARG A 20 2.51 8.02 -17.05
C ARG A 20 1.79 9.01 -17.98
N GLN A 21 1.56 8.65 -19.24
CA GLN A 21 0.93 9.53 -20.24
C GLN A 21 -0.55 9.22 -20.54
N SER A 22 -1.14 8.17 -19.94
CA SER A 22 -2.49 7.70 -20.29
C SER A 22 -3.66 8.30 -19.50
N PHE A 23 -3.45 9.33 -18.66
CA PHE A 23 -4.55 9.94 -17.86
C PHE A 23 -4.79 11.43 -18.11
N ARG A 24 -4.61 11.91 -19.36
CA ARG A 24 -4.92 13.31 -19.73
C ARG A 24 -6.24 13.48 -20.52
N PHE A 25 -7.19 12.57 -20.35
CA PHE A 25 -8.50 12.64 -21.01
C PHE A 25 -9.68 12.79 -20.03
N PHE A 26 -9.69 13.86 -19.25
CA PHE A 26 -10.94 14.38 -18.68
C PHE A 26 -11.11 15.86 -19.01
N ARG A 27 -11.70 16.05 -20.19
CA ARG A 27 -12.70 17.04 -20.58
C ARG A 27 -12.82 18.30 -19.71
N SER A 28 -12.36 19.41 -20.29
CA SER A 28 -12.77 20.78 -19.95
C SER A 28 -14.30 20.92 -19.96
N PHE A 29 -14.88 21.40 -18.85
CA PHE A 29 -16.23 21.94 -18.80
C PHE A 29 -16.10 23.40 -18.33
N SER A 30 -16.18 24.34 -19.28
CA SER A 30 -16.37 25.76 -18.98
C SER A 30 -17.78 25.97 -18.43
N ALA A 31 -17.88 26.40 -17.17
CA ALA A 31 -19.07 27.01 -16.61
C ALA A 31 -18.67 28.41 -16.10
N ALA A 32 -19.44 29.42 -16.50
CA ALA A 32 -19.22 30.84 -16.18
C ALA A 32 -19.30 31.12 -14.66
N PRO A 33 -18.63 32.16 -14.13
CA PRO A 33 -18.67 32.46 -12.72
C PRO A 33 -19.93 33.28 -12.39
N SER A 34 -20.82 32.73 -11.57
CA SER A 34 -21.81 33.51 -10.85
C SER A 34 -21.30 33.73 -9.42
N ALA A 35 -20.97 34.98 -9.11
CA ALA A 35 -20.55 35.40 -7.79
C ALA A 35 -21.68 35.18 -6.78
N SER A 36 -21.46 34.32 -5.79
CA SER A 36 -22.10 34.40 -4.48
C SER A 36 -21.17 33.76 -3.46
N SER A 37 -20.55 34.62 -2.67
CA SER A 37 -19.74 34.27 -1.50
C SER A 37 -20.62 33.57 -0.48
N SER A 38 -20.63 32.24 -0.52
CA SER A 38 -20.98 31.44 0.64
C SER A 38 -19.71 30.72 1.06
N SER A 39 -19.24 31.04 2.26
CA SER A 39 -18.14 30.39 2.95
C SER A 39 -18.48 28.90 3.11
N VAL A 40 -18.08 28.10 2.13
CA VAL A 40 -17.95 26.65 2.33
C VAL A 40 -16.86 26.43 3.36
N ALA A 41 -17.28 26.35 4.62
CA ALA A 41 -16.47 25.83 5.69
C ALA A 41 -15.93 24.47 5.22
N SER A 42 -14.65 24.45 4.87
CA SER A 42 -13.88 23.25 4.60
C SER A 42 -13.74 22.51 5.93
N SER A 43 -14.83 21.89 6.36
CA SER A 43 -14.81 20.92 7.45
C SER A 43 -13.88 19.81 6.97
N SER A 44 -12.64 19.88 7.41
CA SER A 44 -11.65 18.84 7.27
C SER A 44 -12.29 17.59 7.88
N LYS A 45 -12.87 16.74 7.03
CA LYS A 45 -13.48 15.49 7.45
C LYS A 45 -12.35 14.65 8.04
N LYS A 46 -12.19 14.75 9.37
CA LYS A 46 -11.23 13.97 10.14
C LYS A 46 -11.36 12.53 9.66
N PRO A 47 -10.27 11.86 9.28
CA PRO A 47 -10.34 10.54 8.68
C PRO A 47 -11.11 9.63 9.63
N LYS A 48 -12.27 9.14 9.17
CA LYS A 48 -13.11 8.21 9.93
C LYS A 48 -12.21 7.06 10.37
N ARG A 49 -12.01 6.91 11.68
CA ARG A 49 -11.05 5.97 12.29
C ARG A 49 -11.24 4.59 11.66
N ARG A 50 -10.31 4.21 10.78
CA ARG A 50 -10.35 2.91 10.11
C ARG A 50 -10.15 1.83 11.17
N LYS A 51 -11.01 0.81 11.15
CA LYS A 51 -10.85 -0.35 12.03
C LYS A 51 -9.51 -1.01 11.70
N LYS A 52 -8.78 -1.44 12.73
CA LYS A 52 -7.54 -2.19 12.56
C LYS A 52 -7.85 -3.52 11.87
N LYS A 53 -6.89 -4.02 11.10
CA LYS A 53 -6.95 -5.33 10.46
C LYS A 53 -6.62 -6.43 11.47
N ASN A 54 -7.20 -7.62 11.28
CA ASN A 54 -6.87 -8.81 12.07
C ASN A 54 -5.59 -9.47 11.51
N LEU A 55 -4.92 -10.31 12.31
CA LEU A 55 -3.77 -11.13 11.90
C LEU A 55 -4.09 -11.95 10.65
N PHE A 56 -5.26 -12.61 10.58
CA PHE A 56 -5.66 -13.41 9.42
C PHE A 56 -5.84 -12.57 8.15
N GLU A 57 -6.35 -11.34 8.28
CA GLU A 57 -6.49 -10.43 7.13
C GLU A 57 -5.12 -9.98 6.63
N VAL A 58 -4.12 -9.84 7.51
CA VAL A 58 -2.75 -9.52 7.13
C VAL A 58 -2.07 -10.74 6.50
N ALA A 59 -2.22 -11.90 7.13
CA ALA A 59 -1.66 -13.18 6.70
C ALA A 59 -2.17 -13.60 5.31
N GLN A 60 -3.43 -13.29 4.98
CA GLN A 60 -4.01 -13.57 3.66
C GLN A 60 -3.24 -12.90 2.51
N PHE A 61 -2.58 -11.78 2.76
CA PHE A 61 -1.76 -11.09 1.75
C PHE A 61 -0.35 -11.66 1.61
N LEU A 62 0.06 -12.54 2.52
CA LEU A 62 1.38 -13.16 2.50
C LEU A 62 1.31 -14.53 1.81
N PRO A 63 2.37 -14.92 1.06
CA PRO A 63 2.49 -16.29 0.56
C PRO A 63 2.39 -17.30 1.70
N ASN A 64 1.74 -18.44 1.46
CA ASN A 64 1.56 -19.50 2.45
C ASN A 64 0.99 -18.99 3.80
N TRP A 65 0.14 -17.95 3.77
CA TRP A 65 -0.43 -17.33 4.97
C TRP A 65 0.58 -16.75 5.97
N GLY A 66 1.80 -16.44 5.52
CA GLY A 66 2.83 -15.86 6.39
C GLY A 66 3.47 -16.84 7.37
N LEU A 67 3.42 -18.15 7.10
CA LEU A 67 4.22 -19.14 7.82
C LEU A 67 5.72 -18.80 7.74
N GLY A 68 6.42 -18.81 8.87
CA GLY A 68 7.83 -18.44 8.98
C GLY A 68 8.10 -16.94 9.17
N TYR A 69 7.06 -16.10 9.24
CA TYR A 69 7.21 -14.66 9.46
C TYR A 69 7.00 -14.28 10.93
N HIS A 70 7.75 -13.28 11.39
CA HIS A 70 7.56 -12.69 12.70
C HIS A 70 6.47 -11.61 12.69
N MET A 71 5.53 -11.74 13.64
CA MET A 71 4.45 -10.81 13.87
C MET A 71 4.52 -10.31 15.31
N ALA A 72 4.28 -9.01 15.48
CA ALA A 72 4.21 -8.38 16.78
C ALA A 72 3.08 -7.37 16.81
N LYS A 73 2.49 -7.18 17.98
CA LYS A 73 1.55 -6.08 18.18
C LYS A 73 2.33 -4.77 18.20
N THR A 74 1.81 -3.73 17.59
CA THR A 74 2.52 -2.44 17.40
C THR A 74 3.06 -1.80 18.69
N HIS A 75 2.49 -2.10 19.86
CA HIS A 75 2.94 -1.54 21.14
C HIS A 75 3.84 -2.50 21.94
N TRP A 76 4.13 -3.69 21.43
CA TRP A 76 5.07 -4.61 22.07
C TRP A 76 6.49 -4.22 21.64
N THR A 77 7.39 -4.11 22.62
CA THR A 77 8.79 -3.75 22.40
C THR A 77 9.65 -4.98 22.67
N GLY A 78 10.54 -5.31 21.73
CA GLY A 78 11.48 -6.43 21.88
C GLY A 78 10.87 -7.84 21.84
N VAL A 79 9.57 -7.97 21.59
CA VAL A 79 8.87 -9.27 21.51
C VAL A 79 8.18 -9.41 20.17
N SER A 80 8.48 -10.50 19.46
CA SER A 80 7.78 -10.93 18.25
C SER A 80 7.61 -12.45 18.28
N TYR A 81 6.54 -12.92 17.65
CA TYR A 81 6.25 -14.35 17.53
C TYR A 81 6.30 -14.75 16.06
N GLU A 82 6.83 -15.93 15.79
CA GLU A 82 6.83 -16.52 14.45
C GLU A 82 5.54 -17.33 14.23
N ILE A 83 4.94 -17.20 13.06
CA ILE A 83 3.80 -18.03 12.69
C ILE A 83 4.31 -19.40 12.21
N ILE A 84 4.08 -20.44 13.02
CA ILE A 84 4.52 -21.83 12.68
C ILE A 84 3.39 -22.62 12.01
N LYS A 85 2.16 -22.42 12.46
CA LYS A 85 0.98 -23.14 11.96
C LYS A 85 -0.26 -22.28 12.13
N ILE A 86 -1.14 -22.28 11.14
CA ILE A 86 -2.43 -21.59 11.20
C ILE A 86 -3.56 -22.60 10.99
N ASN A 87 -4.60 -22.50 11.81
CA ASN A 87 -5.86 -23.20 11.62
C ASN A 87 -6.98 -22.18 11.40
N ILE A 88 -7.53 -22.14 10.20
CA ILE A 88 -8.48 -21.11 9.76
C ILE A 88 -9.88 -21.74 9.71
N TYR A 89 -10.87 -21.01 10.22
CA TYR A 89 -12.27 -21.39 10.10
C TYR A 89 -12.80 -21.13 8.68
N LYS A 90 -14.04 -21.56 8.39
CA LYS A 90 -14.63 -21.48 7.04
C LYS A 90 -14.55 -20.11 6.37
N ASP A 91 -14.66 -19.03 7.14
CA ASP A 91 -14.77 -17.67 6.60
C ASP A 91 -13.42 -17.04 6.21
N GLY A 92 -12.29 -17.68 6.52
CA GLY A 92 -10.96 -17.13 6.23
C GLY A 92 -10.50 -15.97 7.13
N ARG A 93 -11.41 -15.40 7.93
CA ARG A 93 -11.17 -14.19 8.76
C ARG A 93 -10.82 -14.48 10.21
N HIS A 94 -11.07 -15.71 10.64
CA HIS A 94 -10.93 -16.15 12.02
C HIS A 94 -10.26 -17.51 12.06
N GLY A 95 -9.60 -17.79 13.18
CA GLY A 95 -8.89 -19.03 13.36
C GLY A 95 -8.04 -19.02 14.62
N LYS A 96 -7.10 -19.94 14.67
CA LYS A 96 -6.04 -20.07 15.67
C LYS A 96 -4.71 -20.03 14.95
N ALA A 97 -3.76 -19.28 15.49
CA ALA A 97 -2.40 -19.14 14.98
C ALA A 97 -1.45 -19.10 16.18
#